data_AF-J2LPQ2-F1
#
_entry.id   AF-J2LPQ2-F1
#
_cell.length_a   1.000
_cell.length_b   1.000
_cell.length_c   1.000
_cell.angle_alpha   90.00
_cell.angle_beta   90.00
_cell.angle_gamma   90.00
#
_symmetry.space_group_name_H-M   'P 1'
#
loop_
_entity.id
_entity.type
_entity.pdbx_description
1 polymer ?
#
loop_
_entity_poly.entity_id
_entity_poly.type
_entity_poly.pdbx_seq_one_letter_code
_entity_poly.pdbx_strand_id
1 'polypeptide(L)'
;MNYSNFEAKVSFWPHMHFTAIEMAQCGEFYEIYATDLSRLSKSKLFLGRTHDKHLADTYCKHFEEWLPKVNRAIKLRTVAPLSHGGVAQTFTNQCELETLPGQIDASRNSNHW
;
A
#
# COMPACT_ATOMS: atom_id res chain seq x y z
N MET A 1 10.75 -8.58 -12.49
CA MET A 1 9.69 -7.72 -11.88
C MET A 1 9.78 -6.32 -12.48
N ASN A 2 8.65 -5.69 -12.83
CA ASN A 2 8.63 -4.40 -13.56
C ASN A 2 8.20 -3.23 -12.65
N TYR A 3 8.51 -1.99 -13.05
CA TYR A 3 8.21 -0.77 -12.29
C TYR A 3 6.75 -0.68 -11.83
N SER A 4 5.77 -0.92 -12.71
CA SER A 4 4.34 -0.81 -12.38
C SER A 4 3.91 -1.77 -11.26
N ASN A 5 4.48 -2.97 -11.21
CA ASN A 5 4.20 -3.93 -10.13
C ASN A 5 4.80 -3.47 -8.80
N PHE A 6 6.00 -2.90 -8.85
CA PHE A 6 6.64 -2.32 -7.68
C PHE A 6 5.86 -1.10 -7.16
N GLU A 7 5.49 -0.17 -8.04
CA GLU A 7 4.68 1.01 -7.67
C GLU A 7 3.36 0.60 -7.04
N ALA A 8 2.64 -0.36 -7.62
CA ALA A 8 1.36 -0.84 -7.09
C ALA A 8 1.53 -1.42 -5.67
N LYS A 9 2.56 -2.24 -5.45
CA LYS A 9 2.84 -2.83 -4.13
C LYS A 9 3.16 -1.78 -3.07
N VAL A 10 4.02 -0.81 -3.39
CA VAL A 10 4.42 0.24 -2.44
C VAL A 10 3.26 1.22 -2.20
N SER A 11 2.51 1.58 -3.24
CA SER A 11 1.37 2.50 -3.16
C SER A 11 0.19 1.94 -2.38
N PHE A 12 0.09 0.61 -2.23
CA PHE A 12 -0.92 -0.03 -1.38
C PHE A 12 -0.76 0.33 0.11
N TRP A 13 0.42 0.81 0.52
CA TRP A 13 0.72 1.18 1.90
C TRP A 13 1.01 2.68 2.04
N PRO A 14 0.03 3.58 1.79
CA PRO A 14 0.27 5.03 1.71
C PRO A 14 0.74 5.66 3.03
N HIS A 15 0.50 4.99 4.17
CA HIS A 15 0.92 5.45 5.50
C HIS A 15 2.30 4.91 5.92
N MET A 16 2.86 3.94 5.18
CA MET A 16 4.20 3.43 5.41
C MET A 16 5.21 4.25 4.60
N HIS A 17 6.37 4.52 5.18
CA HIS A 17 7.41 5.28 4.50
C HIS A 17 8.64 4.40 4.32
N PHE A 18 8.60 3.52 3.31
CA PHE A 18 9.75 2.68 2.98
C PHE A 18 10.91 3.55 2.48
N THR A 19 12.07 3.40 3.12
CA THR A 19 13.26 4.24 2.87
C THR A 19 14.46 3.47 2.33
N ALA A 20 14.46 2.15 2.46
CA ALA A 20 15.56 1.31 2.02
C ALA A 20 15.07 0.02 1.36
N ILE A 21 15.94 -0.60 0.58
CA ILE A 21 15.75 -1.93 0.03
C ILE A 21 16.73 -2.86 0.74
N GLU A 22 16.24 -4.00 1.22
CA GLU A 22 17.05 -5.01 1.90
C GLU A 22 16.96 -6.32 1.13
N MET A 23 18.09 -7.00 0.95
CA MET A 23 18.15 -8.36 0.45
C MET A 23 18.54 -9.31 1.58
N ALA A 24 17.79 -10.40 1.74
CA ALA A 24 18.08 -11.46 2.69
C ALA A 24 18.28 -12.79 1.96
N GLN A 25 19.27 -13.57 2.38
CA GLN A 25 19.43 -14.94 1.90
C GLN A 25 18.66 -15.89 2.83
N CYS A 26 17.67 -16.58 2.25
CA CYS A 26 16.81 -17.53 2.94
C CYS A 26 16.98 -18.91 2.29
N GLY A 27 17.93 -19.68 2.80
CA GLY A 27 18.33 -20.96 2.21
C GLY A 27 18.95 -20.75 0.83
N GLU A 28 18.34 -21.34 -0.20
CA GLU A 28 18.77 -21.23 -1.60
C GLU A 28 18.17 -20.01 -2.33
N PHE A 29 17.33 -19.22 -1.66
CA PHE A 29 16.68 -18.07 -2.26
C PHE A 29 17.23 -16.75 -1.71
N TYR A 30 17.20 -15.73 -2.57
CA TYR A 30 17.44 -14.34 -2.24
C TYR A 30 16.10 -13.61 -2.24
N GLU A 31 15.68 -13.16 -1.07
CA GLU A 31 14.44 -12.44 -0.83
C GLU A 31 14.72 -10.95 -0.76
N ILE A 32 13.85 -10.14 -1.35
CA ILE A 32 14.04 -8.69 -1.48
C ILE A 32 12.86 -7.99 -0.80
N TYR A 33 13.17 -7.02 0.05
CA TYR A 33 12.22 -6.28 0.86
C TYR A 33 12.39 -4.78 0.69
N ALA A 34 11.29 -4.04 0.80
CA ALA A 34 11.33 -2.61 1.11
C ALA A 34 11.16 -2.42 2.61
N THR A 35 11.98 -1.58 3.23
CA THR A 35 11.99 -1.38 4.69
C THR A 35 11.82 0.08 5.08
N ASP A 36 11.01 0.32 6.11
CA ASP A 36 10.90 1.61 6.77
C ASP A 36 11.92 1.69 7.91
N LEU A 37 12.95 2.52 7.74
CA LEU A 37 13.97 2.80 8.75
C LEU A 37 13.67 4.07 9.56
N SER A 38 12.61 4.79 9.21
CA SER A 38 12.30 6.11 9.78
C SER A 38 11.53 6.04 11.11
N ARG A 39 10.95 4.88 11.44
CA ARG A 39 10.14 4.67 12.65
C ARG A 39 10.77 3.65 13.59
N LEU A 40 10.44 3.77 14.88
CA LEU A 40 10.90 2.85 15.94
C LEU A 40 10.53 1.37 15.66
N SER A 41 9.47 1.13 14.91
CA SER A 41 9.10 -0.19 14.39
C SER A 41 9.65 -0.39 12.99
N LYS A 42 10.58 -1.35 12.82
CA LYS A 42 11.04 -1.78 11.50
C LYS A 42 9.91 -2.53 10.78
N SER A 43 9.35 -1.91 9.74
CA SER A 43 8.37 -2.56 8.86
C SER A 43 9.08 -3.08 7.61
N LYS A 44 8.81 -4.32 7.20
CA LYS A 44 9.34 -4.93 5.97
C LYS A 44 8.21 -5.32 5.04
N LEU A 45 8.31 -4.92 3.78
CA LEU A 45 7.39 -5.29 2.71
C LEU A 45 8.09 -6.24 1.75
N PHE A 46 7.52 -7.42 1.53
CA PHE A 46 8.05 -8.40 0.58
C PHE A 46 7.82 -7.96 -0.88
N LEU A 47 8.90 -7.76 -1.62
CA LEU A 47 8.85 -7.38 -3.03
C LEU A 47 8.88 -8.61 -3.93
N GLY A 48 9.81 -9.52 -3.68
CA GLY A 48 9.97 -10.75 -4.45
C GLY A 48 11.14 -11.61 -3.98
N ARG A 49 11.35 -12.74 -4.66
CA ARG A 49 12.47 -13.64 -4.41
C ARG A 49 13.01 -14.26 -5.70
N THR A 50 14.26 -14.68 -5.70
CA THR A 50 14.92 -15.36 -6.82
C THR A 50 15.98 -16.33 -6.30
N HIS A 51 16.32 -17.36 -7.08
CA HIS A 51 17.43 -18.29 -6.79
C HIS A 51 18.79 -17.74 -7.28
N ASP A 52 18.77 -16.78 -8.21
CA ASP A 52 19.98 -16.17 -8.77
C ASP A 52 20.34 -14.88 -8.02
N LYS A 53 21.53 -14.86 -7.41
CA LYS A 53 22.09 -13.71 -6.69
C LYS A 53 22.29 -12.49 -7.59
N HIS A 54 22.79 -12.68 -8.81
CA HIS A 54 23.08 -11.58 -9.73
C HIS A 54 21.78 -10.91 -10.19
N LEU A 55 20.75 -11.72 -10.45
CA LEU A 55 19.41 -11.21 -10.71
C LEU A 55 18.82 -10.49 -9.50
N ALA A 56 19.03 -11.00 -8.28
CA ALA A 56 18.58 -10.35 -7.05
C ALA A 56 19.21 -8.96 -6.86
N ASP A 57 20.52 -8.85 -7.09
CA ASP A 57 21.28 -7.61 -7.01
C ASP A 57 20.78 -6.58 -8.04
N THR A 58 20.51 -7.04 -9.26
CA THR A 58 19.93 -6.21 -10.33
C THR A 58 18.56 -5.67 -9.93
N TYR A 59 17.70 -6.51 -9.34
CA TYR A 59 16.41 -6.06 -8.82
C TYR A 59 16.55 -5.07 -7.67
N CYS A 60 17.49 -5.27 -6.75
CA CYS A 60 17.74 -4.32 -5.66
C CYS A 60 18.10 -2.94 -6.21
N LYS A 61 19.04 -2.86 -7.15
CA LYS A 61 19.43 -1.60 -7.81
C LYS A 61 18.24 -0.89 -8.45
N HIS A 62 17.41 -1.63 -9.21
CA HIS A 62 16.21 -1.05 -9.80
C HIS A 62 15.21 -0.54 -8.75
N PHE A 63 14.98 -1.31 -7.69
CA PHE A 63 14.07 -0.89 -6.63
C PHE A 63 14.58 0.32 -5.86
N GLU A 64 15.89 0.42 -5.61
CA GLU A 64 16.52 1.60 -5.00
C GLU A 64 16.34 2.86 -5.85
N GLU A 65 16.45 2.74 -7.17
CA GLU A 65 16.21 3.85 -8.10
C GLU A 65 14.73 4.26 -8.17
N TRP A 66 13.81 3.30 -7.97
CA TRP A 66 12.38 3.51 -8.11
C TRP A 66 11.71 3.99 -6.83
N LEU A 67 12.20 3.55 -5.67
CA LEU A 67 11.60 3.84 -4.37
C LEU A 67 11.42 5.35 -4.12
N PRO A 68 12.41 6.24 -4.38
CA PRO A 68 12.22 7.69 -4.23
C PRO A 68 11.16 8.26 -5.17
N LYS A 69 11.03 7.73 -6.38
CA LYS A 69 10.04 8.17 -7.38
C LYS A 69 8.63 7.86 -6.91
N VAL A 70 8.42 6.64 -6.42
CA VAL A 70 7.13 6.20 -5.87
C VAL A 70 6.78 6.97 -4.60
N ASN A 71 7.73 7.13 -3.68
CA ASN A 71 7.51 7.92 -2.45
C ASN A 71 7.13 9.36 -2.76
N ARG A 72 7.76 9.99 -3.76
CA ARG A 72 7.37 11.34 -4.21
C ARG A 72 5.95 11.36 -4.77
N ALA A 73 5.57 10.37 -5.58
CA ALA A 73 4.23 10.28 -6.13
C ALA A 73 3.16 10.11 -5.03
N ILE A 74 3.41 9.26 -4.03
CA ILE A 74 2.52 9.06 -2.87
C ILE A 74 2.37 10.37 -2.08
N LYS A 75 3.48 11.09 -1.82
CA LYS A 75 3.43 12.39 -1.13
C LYS A 75 2.60 13.42 -1.90
N LEU A 76 2.74 13.51 -3.22
CA LEU A 76 1.93 14.43 -4.04
C LEU A 76 0.43 14.10 -3.98
N ARG A 77 0.07 12.81 -4.00
CA ARG A 77 -1.34 12.38 -3.85
C ARG A 77 -1.90 12.70 -2.45
N THR A 78 -1.05 12.68 -1.43
CA THR A 78 -1.45 12.95 -0.03
C THR A 78 -1.52 14.45 0.28
N VAL A 79 -0.67 15.26 -0.37
CA VAL A 79 -0.56 16.70 -0.12
C VAL A 79 -1.56 17.51 -0.95
N ALA A 80 -2.12 16.99 -2.04
CA ALA A 80 -3.17 17.66 -2.80
C ALA A 80 -4.46 17.75 -1.95
N PRO A 81 -4.82 18.93 -1.41
CA PRO A 81 -6.12 19.11 -0.79
C PRO A 81 -7.13 19.29 -1.92
N LEU A 82 -8.12 18.40 -2.01
CA LEU A 82 -9.42 18.62 -2.65
C LEU A 82 -9.45 19.74 -3.72
N SER A 83 -8.88 19.47 -4.90
CA SER A 83 -9.05 20.32 -6.07
C SER A 83 -8.78 19.47 -7.30
N HIS A 84 -9.82 18.79 -7.76
CA HIS A 84 -10.24 18.74 -9.16
C HIS A 84 -11.27 17.61 -9.34
N GLY A 85 -12.47 18.00 -9.75
CA GLY A 85 -13.41 17.08 -10.36
C GLY A 85 -12.76 16.40 -11.56
N GLY A 86 -12.84 15.07 -11.59
CA GLY A 86 -12.18 14.26 -12.60
C GLY A 86 -12.37 12.78 -12.31
N VAL A 87 -13.58 12.30 -12.60
CA VAL A 87 -13.98 10.91 -12.85
C VAL A 87 -13.20 9.84 -12.08
N ALA A 88 -13.78 9.40 -10.96
CA ALA A 88 -13.41 8.17 -10.28
C ALA A 88 -13.54 6.99 -11.26
N GLN A 89 -12.43 6.36 -11.63
CA GLN A 89 -12.47 5.00 -12.12
C GLN A 89 -12.58 4.08 -10.91
N THR A 90 -13.81 3.61 -10.74
CA THR A 90 -14.23 2.57 -9.81
C THR A 90 -13.39 1.31 -10.05
N PHE A 91 -12.56 0.93 -9.09
CA PHE A 91 -12.20 -0.47 -8.88
C PHE A 91 -12.73 -0.85 -7.50
N THR A 92 -13.96 -1.32 -7.51
CA THR A 92 -14.61 -2.06 -6.42
C THR A 92 -13.79 -3.28 -6.05
N ASN A 93 -13.40 -3.38 -4.79
CA ASN A 93 -13.32 -4.63 -4.05
C ASN A 93 -13.74 -4.29 -2.61
N GLN A 94 -15.05 -4.40 -2.36
CA GLN A 94 -15.64 -4.30 -1.03
C GLN A 94 -15.08 -5.43 -0.16
N CYS A 95 -14.34 -5.10 0.90
CA CYS A 95 -14.44 -5.85 2.15
C CYS A 95 -15.57 -5.18 2.93
N GLU A 96 -16.77 -5.73 2.80
CA GLU A 96 -17.95 -5.32 3.56
C GLU A 96 -17.78 -5.85 4.99
N LEU A 97 -17.37 -4.96 5.90
CA LEU A 97 -17.42 -5.20 7.34
C LEU A 97 -18.83 -4.80 7.80
N GLU A 98 -19.76 -5.75 7.77
CA GLU A 98 -21.13 -5.55 8.28
C GLU A 98 -21.07 -5.17 9.76
N THR A 99 -21.41 -3.92 10.05
CA THR A 99 -21.69 -3.46 11.42
C THR A 99 -23.19 -3.17 11.49
N LEU A 100 -23.93 -4.04 12.17
CA LEU A 100 -25.38 -3.93 12.37
C LEU A 100 -25.72 -2.65 13.14
N PRO A 101 -26.61 -1.76 12.63
CA PRO A 101 -27.18 -0.69 13.44
C PRO A 101 -28.47 -1.15 14.13
N GLY A 102 -28.49 -0.99 15.46
CA GLY A 102 -29.67 -1.16 16.30
C GLY A 102 -30.80 -0.20 15.91
N GLN A 103 -31.99 -0.76 15.76
CA GLN A 103 -33.22 -0.05 15.40
C GLN A 103 -33.82 0.59 16.66
N ILE A 104 -33.63 1.89 16.81
CA ILE A 104 -34.42 2.75 17.70
C ILE A 104 -35.65 3.20 16.92
N ASP A 105 -36.79 2.58 17.18
CA ASP A 105 -38.07 2.97 16.59
C ASP A 105 -38.75 3.98 17.52
N ALA A 106 -38.82 5.23 17.07
CA ALA A 106 -39.64 6.26 17.67
C ALA A 106 -40.40 6.99 16.55
N SER A 107 -41.66 6.62 16.34
CA SER A 107 -42.63 7.45 15.63
C SER A 107 -44.05 7.23 16.15
N ARG A 108 -44.36 7.98 17.20
CA ARG A 108 -45.50 8.91 17.33
C ARG A 108 -46.65 8.77 16.30
N ASN A 109 -47.84 8.58 16.89
CA ASN A 109 -49.11 9.31 16.67
C ASN A 109 -50.27 8.66 15.88
N SER A 110 -51.37 8.48 16.62
CA SER A 110 -52.73 8.99 16.35
C SER A 110 -53.84 8.00 15.94
N ASN A 111 -54.82 7.94 16.85
CA ASN A 111 -56.27 7.77 16.65
C ASN A 111 -56.72 6.35 16.23
N HIS A 112 -57.77 5.74 16.79
CA HIS A 112 -59.13 6.28 16.89
C HIS A 112 -60.02 5.24 17.63
N TRP A 113 -60.95 5.71 18.49
CA TRP A 113 -62.12 5.06 19.14
C TRP A 113 -61.89 4.01 20.24
#